data_AF-A0A2M8PBN4-F1
#
_entry.id   AF-A0A2M8PBN4-F1
#
_cell.length_a   1.000
_cell.length_b   1.000
_cell.length_c   1.000
_cell.angle_alpha   90.00
_cell.angle_beta   90.00
_cell.angle_gamma   90.00
#
_symmetry.space_group_name_H-M   'P 1'
#
loop_
_entity.id
_entity.type
_entity.pdbx_description
1 polymer ?
#
loop_
_entity_poly.entity_id
_entity_poly.type
_entity_poly.pdbx_seq_one_letter_code
_entity_poly.pdbx_strand_id
1 'polypeptide(L)'
;MTASQTPRRRLRLGAALLAALTIGIALITLLGLEPVPTLPPETNQMLNAFSQLLIQLVAVIGAIALLLGVLNLTRFHAAQLRQMPRGLYSLLLLATLLGVLSVRALERSGILRIGNDEASALSLTILDVAQVAVESALAGLIFFALVYSAARLMRKRVTLWNALFLAALVIVLLGFSPLGGTTLLPALREWLLSVPVNAGTRGLLIGVALGTVVVGVRVLIGRDRTFRE
;
A
#
# COMPACT_ATOMS: atom_id res chain seq x y z
N MET A 1 41.39 26.42 -11.68
CA MET A 1 40.02 26.87 -12.02
C MET A 1 39.43 25.90 -13.03
N THR A 2 38.74 24.86 -12.56
CA THR A 2 38.09 23.86 -13.43
C THR A 2 36.59 24.12 -13.41
N ALA A 3 36.06 24.54 -14.56
CA ALA A 3 34.66 24.90 -14.71
C ALA A 3 33.76 23.68 -14.52
N SER A 4 32.91 23.73 -13.49
CA SER A 4 31.82 22.79 -13.27
C SER A 4 30.78 22.94 -14.38
N GLN A 5 30.79 22.07 -15.37
CA GLN A 5 29.70 21.99 -16.34
C GLN A 5 28.45 21.43 -15.65
N THR A 6 27.48 22.29 -15.43
CA THR A 6 26.12 21.88 -15.02
C THR A 6 25.45 21.17 -16.20
N PRO A 7 24.98 19.91 -16.04
CA PRO A 7 24.31 19.22 -17.13
C PRO A 7 22.97 19.91 -17.43
N ARG A 8 22.86 20.51 -18.62
CA ARG A 8 21.62 21.10 -19.13
C ARG A 8 20.52 20.03 -19.15
N ARG A 9 19.52 20.16 -18.27
CA ARG A 9 18.29 19.37 -18.28
C ARG A 9 17.52 19.63 -19.58
N ARG A 10 17.82 18.88 -20.64
CA ARG A 10 16.89 18.77 -21.77
C ARG A 10 15.68 17.97 -21.28
N LEU A 11 14.58 18.66 -21.03
CA LEU A 11 13.25 18.03 -20.90
C LEU A 11 13.02 17.26 -22.21
N ARG A 12 13.12 15.93 -22.16
CA ARG A 12 12.81 15.09 -23.31
C ARG A 12 11.30 15.23 -23.49
N LEU A 13 10.83 15.86 -24.57
CA LEU A 13 9.39 16.11 -24.81
C LEU A 13 8.53 14.85 -24.60
N GLY A 14 9.06 13.67 -24.94
CA GLY A 14 8.40 12.38 -24.67
C GLY A 14 8.12 12.08 -23.19
N ALA A 15 8.97 12.56 -22.27
CA ALA A 15 8.74 12.47 -20.83
C ALA A 15 7.49 13.22 -20.38
N ALA A 16 7.35 14.44 -20.89
CA ALA A 16 6.23 15.31 -20.54
C ALA A 16 4.92 14.77 -21.14
N LEU A 17 4.96 14.23 -22.36
CA LEU A 17 3.81 13.61 -23.00
C LEU A 17 3.34 12.34 -22.26
N LEU A 18 4.27 11.47 -21.85
CA LEU A 18 3.93 10.28 -21.08
C LEU A 18 3.33 10.62 -19.72
N ALA A 19 3.92 11.58 -19.01
CA ALA A 19 3.38 12.05 -17.73
C ALA A 19 1.98 12.67 -17.89
N ALA A 20 1.79 13.50 -18.91
CA ALA A 20 0.49 14.09 -19.23
C ALA A 20 -0.55 13.02 -19.57
N LEU A 21 -0.17 11.99 -20.32
CA LEU A 21 -1.04 10.85 -20.64
C LEU A 21 -1.42 10.08 -19.37
N THR A 22 -0.46 9.75 -18.50
CA THR A 22 -0.74 9.04 -17.24
C THR A 22 -1.68 9.83 -16.34
N ILE A 23 -1.44 11.14 -16.18
CA ILE A 23 -2.31 12.01 -15.38
C ILE A 23 -3.70 12.11 -16.01
N GLY A 24 -3.78 12.25 -17.35
CA GLY A 24 -5.05 12.27 -18.07
C GLY A 24 -5.85 10.99 -17.88
N ILE A 25 -5.21 9.82 -18.02
CA ILE A 25 -5.84 8.51 -17.79
C ILE A 25 -6.34 8.41 -16.34
N ALA A 26 -5.53 8.79 -15.35
CA ALA A 26 -5.92 8.74 -13.95
C ALA A 26 -7.13 9.65 -13.65
N LEU A 27 -7.16 10.86 -14.22
CA LEU A 27 -8.29 11.78 -14.08
C LEU A 27 -9.55 11.23 -14.74
N ILE A 28 -9.44 10.64 -15.94
CA ILE A 28 -10.58 10.01 -16.62
C ILE A 28 -11.13 8.85 -15.77
N THR A 29 -10.26 7.99 -15.23
CA THR A 29 -10.67 6.89 -14.34
C THR A 29 -11.41 7.42 -13.11
N LEU A 30 -10.91 8.49 -12.48
CA LEU A 30 -11.53 9.08 -11.31
C LEU A 30 -12.92 9.67 -11.65
N LEU A 31 -13.01 10.40 -12.77
CA LEU A 31 -14.26 11.00 -13.23
C LEU A 31 -15.30 9.98 -13.69
N GLY A 32 -14.90 8.80 -14.14
CA GLY A 32 -15.85 7.75 -14.50
C GLY A 32 -16.34 6.91 -13.31
N LEU A 33 -15.66 6.95 -12.17
CA LEU A 33 -16.10 6.27 -10.96
C LEU A 33 -17.23 7.02 -10.23
N GLU A 34 -17.26 8.35 -10.32
CA GLU A 34 -18.26 9.21 -9.70
C GLU A 34 -19.08 9.95 -10.76
N PRO A 35 -20.41 9.76 -10.83
CA PRO A 35 -21.24 10.48 -11.81
C PRO A 35 -21.12 12.00 -11.65
N VAL A 36 -20.73 12.69 -12.72
CA VAL A 36 -20.62 14.15 -12.70
C VAL A 36 -22.01 14.76 -12.97
N PRO A 37 -22.60 15.53 -12.02
CA PRO A 37 -23.99 15.99 -12.15
C PRO A 37 -24.25 16.92 -13.33
N THR A 38 -23.20 17.59 -13.83
CA THR A 38 -23.29 18.55 -14.94
C THR A 38 -23.17 17.91 -16.32
N LEU A 39 -22.80 16.62 -16.40
CA LEU A 39 -22.64 15.91 -17.67
C LEU A 39 -23.92 15.15 -18.04
N PRO A 40 -24.23 15.01 -19.34
CA PRO A 40 -25.31 14.16 -19.80
C PRO A 40 -25.16 12.72 -19.27
N PRO A 41 -26.27 12.02 -18.96
CA PRO A 41 -26.22 10.64 -18.47
C PRO A 41 -25.44 9.69 -19.37
N GLU A 42 -25.55 9.86 -20.70
CA GLU A 42 -24.83 9.07 -21.69
C GLU A 42 -23.31 9.25 -21.56
N THR A 43 -22.83 10.48 -21.34
CA THR A 43 -21.41 10.76 -21.13
C THR A 43 -20.89 10.13 -19.84
N ASN A 44 -21.66 10.21 -18.75
CA ASN A 44 -21.31 9.55 -17.49
C ASN A 44 -21.22 8.02 -17.64
N GLN A 45 -22.14 7.40 -18.40
CA GLN A 45 -22.09 5.97 -18.70
C GLN A 45 -20.84 5.59 -19.51
N MET A 46 -20.47 6.39 -20.52
CA MET A 46 -19.25 6.14 -21.31
C MET A 46 -17.98 6.28 -20.46
N LEU A 47 -17.89 7.31 -19.61
CA LEU A 47 -16.76 7.51 -18.70
C LEU A 47 -16.62 6.34 -17.72
N ASN A 48 -17.75 5.88 -17.17
CA ASN A 48 -17.76 4.73 -16.27
C ASN A 48 -17.30 3.45 -16.99
N ALA A 49 -17.84 3.15 -18.17
CA ALA A 49 -17.43 1.99 -18.96
C ALA A 49 -15.92 1.99 -19.28
N PHE A 50 -15.37 3.15 -19.67
CA PHE A 50 -13.94 3.29 -19.91
C PHE A 50 -13.11 3.10 -18.64
N SER A 51 -13.58 3.65 -17.51
CA SER A 51 -12.92 3.48 -16.21
C SER A 51 -12.90 2.03 -15.75
N GLN A 52 -14.01 1.30 -15.94
CA GLN A 52 -14.09 -0.13 -15.65
C GLN A 52 -13.10 -0.94 -16.50
N LEU A 53 -12.97 -0.60 -17.80
CA LEU A 53 -11.99 -1.23 -18.68
C LEU A 53 -10.55 -1.00 -18.17
N LEU A 54 -10.22 0.23 -17.77
CA LEU A 54 -8.90 0.54 -17.22
C LEU A 54 -8.63 -0.21 -15.91
N ILE A 55 -9.61 -0.28 -15.01
CA ILE A 55 -9.51 -1.03 -13.76
C ILE A 55 -9.32 -2.52 -14.04
N GLN A 56 -10.04 -3.07 -15.01
CA GLN A 56 -9.86 -4.47 -15.43
C GLN A 56 -8.45 -4.71 -15.98
N LEU A 57 -7.92 -3.79 -16.79
CA LEU A 57 -6.54 -3.87 -17.27
C LEU A 57 -5.53 -3.86 -16.11
N VAL A 58 -5.72 -2.95 -15.15
CA VAL A 58 -4.87 -2.91 -13.94
C VAL A 58 -4.98 -4.21 -13.15
N ALA A 59 -6.18 -4.78 -13.00
CA ALA A 59 -6.38 -6.05 -12.32
C ALA A 59 -5.68 -7.22 -13.03
N VAL A 60 -5.73 -7.27 -14.37
CA VAL A 60 -5.02 -8.30 -15.17
C VAL A 60 -3.51 -8.13 -15.03
N ILE A 61 -2.98 -6.90 -15.13
CA ILE A 61 -1.55 -6.62 -14.92
C ILE A 61 -1.14 -7.01 -13.49
N GLY A 62 -1.97 -6.68 -12.50
CA GLY A 62 -1.75 -7.06 -11.10
C GLY A 62 -1.71 -8.57 -10.89
N ALA A 63 -2.60 -9.32 -11.54
CA ALA A 63 -2.60 -10.78 -11.51
C ALA A 63 -1.32 -11.37 -12.13
N ILE A 64 -0.87 -10.84 -13.28
CA ILE A 64 0.39 -11.26 -13.91
C ILE A 64 1.59 -10.91 -13.01
N ALA A 65 1.61 -9.70 -12.42
CA ALA A 65 2.66 -9.28 -11.51
C ALA A 65 2.73 -10.17 -10.26
N LEU A 66 1.58 -10.57 -9.71
CA LEU A 66 1.51 -11.51 -8.60
C LEU A 66 2.10 -12.87 -8.99
N LEU A 67 1.75 -13.41 -10.16
CA LEU A 67 2.33 -14.66 -10.66
C LEU A 67 3.85 -14.58 -10.81
N LEU A 68 4.35 -13.48 -11.40
CA LEU A 68 5.79 -13.23 -11.52
C LEU A 68 6.45 -13.10 -10.14
N GLY A 69 5.79 -12.44 -9.19
CA GLY A 69 6.27 -12.30 -7.82
C GLY A 69 6.40 -13.65 -7.10
N VAL A 70 5.38 -14.50 -7.19
CA VAL A 70 5.40 -15.87 -6.65
C VAL A 70 6.50 -16.69 -7.31
N LEU A 71 6.61 -16.65 -8.63
CA LEU A 71 7.65 -17.38 -9.37
C LEU A 71 9.06 -16.93 -8.98
N ASN A 72 9.28 -15.62 -8.84
CA ASN A 72 10.55 -15.05 -8.41
C ASN A 72 10.91 -15.51 -6.98
N LEU A 73 9.94 -15.43 -6.06
CA LEU A 73 10.10 -15.88 -4.69
C LEU A 73 10.44 -17.37 -4.63
N THR A 74 9.71 -18.21 -5.36
CA THR A 74 9.95 -19.65 -5.42
C THR A 74 11.35 -19.96 -5.98
N ARG A 75 11.75 -19.32 -7.09
CA ARG A 75 13.07 -19.53 -7.69
C ARG A 75 14.20 -19.13 -6.73
N PHE A 76 14.10 -17.97 -6.11
CA PHE A 76 15.10 -17.48 -5.16
C PHE A 76 15.25 -18.43 -3.96
N HIS A 77 14.15 -18.80 -3.32
CA HIS A 77 14.20 -19.68 -2.15
C HIS A 77 14.55 -21.13 -2.51
N ALA A 78 14.14 -21.63 -3.67
CA ALA A 78 14.54 -22.96 -4.15
C ALA A 78 16.06 -23.07 -4.34
N ALA A 79 16.72 -22.01 -4.83
CA ALA A 79 18.18 -21.98 -4.92
C ALA A 79 18.85 -21.96 -3.54
N GLN A 80 18.23 -21.28 -2.57
CA GLN A 80 18.73 -21.13 -1.21
C GLN A 80 18.62 -22.41 -0.36
N LEU A 81 17.80 -23.40 -0.77
CA LEU A 81 17.65 -24.70 -0.07
C LEU A 81 18.98 -25.44 0.10
N ARG A 82 19.91 -25.27 -0.84
CA ARG A 82 21.22 -25.94 -0.82
C ARG A 82 22.23 -25.30 0.14
N GLN A 83 21.90 -24.13 0.72
CA GLN A 83 22.81 -23.36 1.56
C GLN A 83 22.35 -23.37 3.02
N MET A 84 22.87 -24.30 3.83
CA MET A 84 22.63 -24.32 5.28
C MET A 84 23.45 -23.23 5.99
N PRO A 85 22.91 -22.56 7.03
CA PRO A 85 21.61 -22.80 7.71
C PRO A 85 20.40 -22.08 7.06
N ARG A 86 20.63 -21.21 6.06
CA ARG A 86 19.57 -20.40 5.40
C ARG A 86 18.51 -21.23 4.67
N GLY A 87 18.85 -22.45 4.29
CA GLY A 87 17.95 -23.40 3.61
C GLY A 87 16.72 -23.79 4.45
N LEU A 88 16.81 -23.79 5.78
CA LEU A 88 15.68 -24.16 6.66
C LEU A 88 14.55 -23.11 6.59
N TYR A 89 14.90 -21.83 6.63
CA TYR A 89 13.93 -20.73 6.49
C TYR A 89 13.27 -20.75 5.10
N SER A 90 14.06 -21.06 4.07
CA SER A 90 13.56 -21.15 2.70
C SER A 90 12.65 -22.36 2.52
N LEU A 91 12.96 -23.49 3.16
CA LEU A 91 12.10 -24.68 3.18
C LEU A 91 10.76 -24.38 3.84
N LEU A 92 10.77 -23.75 5.02
CA LEU A 92 9.55 -23.40 5.74
C LEU A 92 8.66 -22.48 4.90
N LEU A 93 9.23 -21.44 4.29
CA LEU A 93 8.50 -20.53 3.41
C LEU A 93 7.86 -21.27 2.24
N LEU A 94 8.63 -22.07 1.51
CA LEU A 94 8.11 -22.82 0.36
C LEU A 94 7.04 -23.83 0.78
N ALA A 95 7.21 -24.50 1.92
CA ALA A 95 6.21 -25.42 2.46
C ALA A 95 4.91 -24.70 2.81
N THR A 96 4.97 -23.52 3.45
CA THR A 96 3.78 -22.71 3.75
C THR A 96 3.11 -22.20 2.48
N LEU A 97 3.88 -21.70 1.51
CA LEU A 97 3.36 -21.24 0.21
C LEU A 97 2.60 -22.36 -0.50
N LEU A 98 3.23 -23.55 -0.64
CA LEU A 98 2.60 -24.71 -1.26
C LEU A 98 1.40 -25.20 -0.46
N GLY A 99 1.48 -25.18 0.88
CA GLY A 99 0.38 -25.54 1.77
C GLY A 99 -0.87 -24.69 1.53
N VAL A 100 -0.73 -23.35 1.54
CA VAL A 100 -1.85 -22.43 1.31
C VAL A 100 -2.45 -22.60 -0.10
N LEU A 101 -1.59 -22.76 -1.12
CA LEU A 101 -2.06 -22.99 -2.49
C LEU A 101 -2.79 -24.33 -2.64
N SER A 102 -2.32 -25.36 -1.95
CA SER A 102 -2.93 -26.70 -1.97
C SER A 102 -4.29 -26.70 -1.27
N VAL A 103 -4.40 -26.08 -0.09
CA VAL A 103 -5.68 -25.91 0.62
C VAL A 103 -6.69 -25.19 -0.28
N ARG A 104 -6.30 -24.07 -0.90
CA ARG A 104 -7.18 -23.33 -1.81
C ARG A 104 -7.59 -24.15 -3.04
N ALA A 105 -6.67 -24.93 -3.61
CA ALA A 105 -6.96 -25.78 -4.75
C ALA A 105 -7.96 -26.90 -4.40
N LEU A 106 -7.81 -27.51 -3.22
CA LEU A 106 -8.70 -28.57 -2.73
C LEU A 106 -10.08 -28.05 -2.32
N GLU A 107 -10.18 -26.85 -1.77
CA GLU A 107 -11.48 -26.20 -1.52
C GLU A 107 -12.19 -25.90 -2.85
N ARG A 108 -11.47 -25.34 -3.83
CA ARG A 108 -12.04 -25.02 -5.16
C ARG A 108 -12.48 -26.27 -5.92
N SER A 109 -11.80 -27.40 -5.77
CA SER A 109 -12.19 -28.68 -6.39
C SER A 109 -13.33 -29.38 -5.64
N GLY A 110 -13.80 -28.84 -4.51
CA GLY A 110 -14.87 -29.42 -3.71
C GLY A 110 -14.49 -30.66 -2.91
N ILE A 111 -13.19 -31.03 -2.90
CA ILE A 111 -12.67 -32.19 -2.15
C ILE A 111 -12.60 -31.89 -0.66
N LEU A 112 -12.21 -30.66 -0.30
CA LEU A 112 -12.25 -30.16 1.07
C LEU A 112 -13.43 -29.20 1.22
N ARG A 113 -14.46 -29.62 1.97
CA ARG A 113 -15.60 -28.77 2.36
C ARG A 113 -15.49 -28.47 3.84
N ILE A 114 -14.85 -27.36 4.17
CA ILE A 114 -14.76 -26.88 5.55
C ILE A 114 -15.35 -25.48 5.55
N GLY A 115 -16.49 -25.31 6.23
CA GLY A 115 -17.30 -24.08 6.22
C GLY A 115 -18.60 -24.21 5.41
N ASN A 116 -19.34 -23.10 5.35
CA ASN A 116 -20.65 -22.98 4.71
C ASN A 116 -20.48 -22.94 3.18
N ASP A 117 -21.48 -23.44 2.44
CA ASP A 117 -21.43 -23.71 0.98
C ASP A 117 -21.10 -22.52 0.04
N GLU A 118 -20.95 -21.30 0.57
CA GLU A 118 -20.80 -20.08 -0.25
C GLU A 118 -19.37 -19.51 -0.29
N ALA A 119 -18.43 -19.92 0.59
CA ALA A 119 -17.06 -19.41 0.53
C ALA A 119 -16.01 -20.36 1.14
N SER A 120 -14.88 -20.50 0.46
CA SER A 120 -13.61 -21.11 0.92
C SER A 120 -13.22 -20.64 2.33
N ALA A 121 -13.68 -21.31 3.39
CA ALA A 121 -13.57 -20.75 4.73
C ALA A 121 -12.16 -20.87 5.30
N LEU A 122 -11.41 -21.93 5.02
CA LEU A 122 -10.08 -22.11 5.61
C LEU A 122 -9.00 -21.32 4.89
N SER A 123 -8.96 -21.34 3.55
CA SER A 123 -7.92 -20.59 2.83
C SER A 123 -8.03 -19.08 3.07
N LEU A 124 -9.26 -18.54 3.13
CA LEU A 124 -9.51 -17.14 3.46
C LEU A 124 -9.16 -16.83 4.92
N THR A 125 -9.48 -17.72 5.86
CA THR A 125 -9.09 -17.53 7.28
C THR A 125 -7.57 -17.54 7.46
N ILE A 126 -6.84 -18.44 6.78
CA ILE A 126 -5.38 -18.47 6.85
C ILE A 126 -4.78 -17.16 6.31
N LEU A 127 -5.34 -16.65 5.20
CA LEU A 127 -4.90 -15.38 4.63
C LEU A 127 -5.21 -14.20 5.56
N ASP A 128 -6.40 -14.17 6.16
CA ASP A 128 -6.83 -13.15 7.10
C ASP A 128 -5.92 -13.11 8.34
N VAL A 129 -5.65 -14.27 8.95
CA VAL A 129 -4.73 -14.37 10.09
C VAL A 129 -3.33 -13.87 9.72
N ALA A 130 -2.82 -14.24 8.55
CA ALA A 130 -1.52 -13.76 8.08
C ALA A 130 -1.52 -12.24 7.84
N GLN A 131 -2.59 -11.70 7.26
CA GLN A 131 -2.77 -10.27 7.02
C GLN A 131 -2.83 -9.50 8.34
N VAL A 132 -3.67 -9.92 9.28
CA VAL A 132 -3.81 -9.31 10.61
C VAL A 132 -2.49 -9.34 11.37
N ALA A 133 -1.71 -10.43 11.28
CA ALA A 133 -0.39 -10.50 11.91
C ALA A 133 0.59 -9.47 11.34
N VAL A 134 0.65 -9.32 10.00
CA VAL A 134 1.50 -8.32 9.34
C VAL A 134 1.05 -6.90 9.67
N GLU A 135 -0.26 -6.62 9.60
CA GLU A 135 -0.84 -5.32 9.95
C GLU A 135 -0.54 -4.97 11.41
N SER A 136 -0.67 -5.92 12.33
CA SER A 136 -0.35 -5.73 13.76
C SER A 136 1.13 -5.47 13.98
N ALA A 137 2.02 -6.17 13.28
CA ALA A 137 3.47 -5.94 13.37
C ALA A 137 3.85 -4.54 12.86
N LEU A 138 3.26 -4.11 11.73
CA LEU A 138 3.47 -2.76 11.18
C LEU A 138 2.90 -1.69 12.11
N ALA A 139 1.70 -1.89 12.65
CA ALA A 139 1.10 -1.00 13.63
C ALA A 139 1.97 -0.88 14.89
N GLY A 140 2.53 -2.00 15.37
CA GLY A 140 3.47 -2.03 16.48
C GLY A 140 4.76 -1.27 16.18
N LEU A 141 5.31 -1.39 14.97
CA LEU A 141 6.48 -0.64 14.54
C LEU A 141 6.20 0.87 14.48
N ILE A 142 5.04 1.27 13.94
CA ILE A 142 4.59 2.67 13.90
C ILE A 142 4.41 3.20 15.32
N PHE A 143 3.76 2.44 16.20
CA PHE A 143 3.59 2.78 17.61
C PHE A 143 4.95 3.03 18.28
N PHE A 144 5.88 2.09 18.16
CA PHE A 144 7.22 2.23 18.75
C PHE A 144 7.95 3.45 18.19
N ALA A 145 7.90 3.65 16.86
CA ALA A 145 8.54 4.80 16.21
C ALA A 145 7.94 6.14 16.68
N LEU A 146 6.62 6.22 16.84
CA LEU A 146 5.93 7.42 17.34
C LEU A 146 6.31 7.73 18.80
N VAL A 147 6.28 6.72 19.67
CA VAL A 147 6.65 6.87 21.09
C VAL A 147 8.12 7.25 21.23
N TYR A 148 9.02 6.57 20.50
CA TYR A 148 10.44 6.92 20.49
C TYR A 148 10.68 8.35 19.98
N SER A 149 9.98 8.75 18.92
CA SER A 149 10.05 10.11 18.37
C SER A 149 9.57 11.14 19.39
N ALA A 150 8.45 10.89 20.07
CA ALA A 150 7.93 11.76 21.12
C ALA A 150 8.95 11.94 22.26
N ALA A 151 9.50 10.83 22.78
CA ALA A 151 10.53 10.86 23.82
C ALA A 151 11.78 11.62 23.38
N ARG A 152 12.24 11.40 22.14
CA ARG A 152 13.40 12.10 21.56
C ARG A 152 13.16 13.60 21.40
N LEU A 153 11.97 14.01 20.97
CA LEU A 153 11.61 15.42 20.79
C LEU A 153 11.56 16.16 22.13
N MET A 154 11.00 15.54 23.16
CA MET A 154 10.93 16.12 24.51
C MET A 154 12.29 16.23 25.20
N ARG A 155 13.22 15.31 24.93
CA ARG A 155 14.60 15.37 25.47
C ARG A 155 15.45 16.51 24.93
N LYS A 156 15.19 16.99 23.70
CA LYS A 156 15.99 18.08 23.10
C LYS A 156 15.54 19.44 23.62
N ARG A 157 14.35 19.87 23.22
CA ARG A 157 13.70 21.11 23.65
C ARG A 157 12.19 20.94 23.59
N VAL A 158 11.51 21.31 24.66
CA VAL A 158 10.05 21.34 24.69
C VAL A 158 9.61 22.57 23.89
N THR A 159 8.99 22.33 22.74
CA THR A 159 8.34 23.36 21.93
C THR A 159 6.84 23.11 21.96
N LEU A 160 6.05 24.15 21.66
CA LEU A 160 4.59 24.02 21.55
C LEU A 160 4.19 22.89 20.58
N TRP A 161 4.91 22.76 19.47
CA TRP A 161 4.69 21.70 18.47
C TRP A 161 4.99 20.30 19.00
N ASN A 162 6.08 20.12 19.75
CA ASN A 162 6.42 18.83 20.35
C ASN A 162 5.42 18.44 21.44
N ALA A 163 4.95 19.41 22.23
CA ALA A 163 3.91 19.20 23.22
C ALA A 163 2.58 18.84 22.57
N LEU A 164 2.20 19.52 21.47
CA LEU A 164 1.00 19.20 20.70
C LEU A 164 1.07 17.79 20.10
N PHE A 165 2.21 17.40 19.52
CA PHE A 165 2.43 16.05 19.00
C PHE A 165 2.27 14.99 20.10
N LEU A 166 2.88 15.21 21.26
CA LEU A 166 2.76 14.30 22.39
C LEU A 166 1.31 14.20 22.89
N ALA A 167 0.61 15.33 23.01
CA ALA A 167 -0.80 15.35 23.42
C ALA A 167 -1.69 14.57 22.44
N ALA A 168 -1.52 14.82 21.13
CA ALA A 168 -2.24 14.07 20.10
C ALA A 168 -1.94 12.57 20.17
N LEU A 169 -0.67 12.19 20.33
CA LEU A 169 -0.26 10.79 20.49
C LEU A 169 -0.95 10.14 21.70
N VAL A 170 -0.91 10.78 22.86
CA VAL A 170 -1.54 10.26 24.10
C VAL A 170 -3.05 10.11 23.92
N ILE A 171 -3.73 11.10 23.33
CA ILE A 171 -5.18 11.04 23.07
C ILE A 171 -5.52 9.85 22.17
N VAL A 172 -4.76 9.64 21.09
CA VAL A 172 -4.97 8.52 20.18
C VAL A 172 -4.77 7.19 20.91
N LEU A 173 -3.65 7.02 21.61
CA LEU A 173 -3.31 5.76 22.28
C LEU A 173 -4.28 5.41 23.40
N LEU A 174 -4.67 6.39 24.21
CA LEU A 174 -5.67 6.19 25.27
C LEU A 174 -7.07 6.01 24.70
N GLY A 175 -7.40 6.65 23.58
CA GLY A 175 -8.69 6.51 22.92
C GLY A 175 -8.93 5.14 22.28
N PHE A 176 -7.90 4.32 22.09
CA PHE A 176 -8.02 2.91 21.71
C PHE A 176 -8.11 1.96 22.92
N SER A 177 -7.94 2.47 24.15
CA SER A 177 -8.00 1.65 25.35
C SER A 177 -9.46 1.29 25.70
N PRO A 178 -9.76 0.02 26.02
CA PRO A 178 -11.07 -0.40 26.53
C PRO A 178 -11.30 0.01 28.00
N LEU A 179 -10.38 0.77 28.62
CA LEU A 179 -10.51 1.27 29.99
C LEU A 179 -11.59 2.37 30.04
N GLY A 180 -12.83 1.90 30.14
CA GLY A 180 -14.05 2.69 30.16
C GLY A 180 -14.20 3.49 31.46
N GLY A 181 -14.62 4.75 31.30
CA GLY A 181 -15.03 5.61 32.41
C GLY A 181 -15.31 7.06 31.98
N THR A 182 -14.77 7.50 30.84
CA THR A 182 -14.97 8.89 30.35
C THR A 182 -15.42 8.91 28.89
N THR A 183 -16.46 9.69 28.58
CA THR A 183 -16.96 9.92 27.22
C THR A 183 -16.13 10.93 26.43
N LEU A 184 -15.31 11.73 27.13
CA LEU A 184 -14.50 12.79 26.53
C LEU A 184 -13.34 12.25 25.68
N LEU A 185 -12.64 11.20 26.13
CA LEU A 185 -11.50 10.63 25.40
C LEU A 185 -11.92 10.04 24.04
N PRO A 186 -12.97 9.21 23.96
CA PRO A 186 -13.48 8.72 22.67
C PRO A 186 -13.93 9.85 21.74
N ALA A 187 -14.61 10.87 22.26
CA ALA A 187 -15.06 12.01 21.44
C ALA A 187 -13.88 12.83 20.88
N LEU A 188 -12.86 13.09 21.70
CA LEU A 188 -11.64 13.77 21.25
C LEU A 188 -10.87 12.94 20.22
N ARG A 189 -10.78 11.62 20.43
CA ARG A 189 -10.20 10.70 19.43
C ARG A 189 -10.97 10.78 18.12
N GLU A 190 -12.29 10.70 18.14
CA GLU A 190 -13.11 10.72 16.94
C GLU A 190 -12.97 12.04 16.18
N TRP A 191 -12.97 13.17 16.89
CA TRP A 191 -12.70 14.49 16.28
C TRP A 191 -11.30 14.54 15.66
N LEU A 192 -10.29 14.01 16.35
CA LEU A 192 -8.91 13.98 15.84
C LEU A 192 -8.79 13.09 14.59
N LEU A 193 -9.47 11.94 14.57
CA LEU A 193 -9.48 11.02 13.44
C LEU A 193 -10.21 11.60 12.23
N SER A 194 -11.36 12.22 12.45
CA SER A 194 -12.25 12.73 11.39
C SER A 194 -11.74 14.02 10.73
N VAL A 195 -11.05 14.89 11.46
CA VAL A 195 -10.62 16.20 10.96
C VAL A 195 -9.12 16.22 10.63
N PRO A 196 -8.17 16.38 11.58
CA PRO A 196 -6.76 16.55 11.24
C PRO A 196 -6.11 15.28 10.69
N VAL A 197 -6.45 14.09 11.21
CA VAL A 197 -5.89 12.83 10.70
C VAL A 197 -6.40 12.56 9.30
N ASN A 198 -7.71 12.68 9.04
CA ASN A 198 -8.26 12.53 7.70
C ASN A 198 -7.64 13.53 6.70
N ALA A 199 -7.47 14.80 7.09
CA ALA A 199 -6.77 15.79 6.27
C ALA A 199 -5.31 15.38 5.99
N GLY A 200 -4.59 14.91 7.01
CA GLY A 200 -3.22 14.40 6.90
C GLY A 200 -3.13 13.17 6.00
N THR A 201 -4.03 12.21 6.14
CA THR A 201 -4.12 11.00 5.31
C THR A 201 -4.35 11.36 3.85
N ARG A 202 -5.25 12.31 3.56
CA ARG A 202 -5.46 12.81 2.20
C ARG A 202 -4.19 13.45 1.63
N GLY A 203 -3.52 14.30 2.41
CA GLY A 203 -2.24 14.90 2.01
C GLY A 203 -1.15 13.86 1.76
N LEU A 204 -1.05 12.84 2.62
CA LEU A 204 -0.13 11.71 2.45
C LEU A 204 -0.44 10.92 1.18
N LEU A 205 -1.71 10.59 0.93
CA LEU A 205 -2.14 9.88 -0.27
C LEU A 205 -1.81 10.65 -1.54
N ILE A 206 -2.02 11.98 -1.56
CA ILE A 206 -1.59 12.85 -2.67
C ILE A 206 -0.07 12.79 -2.84
N GLY A 207 0.69 12.90 -1.74
CA GLY A 207 2.16 12.83 -1.79
C GLY A 207 2.67 11.49 -2.32
N VAL A 208 2.08 10.38 -1.88
CA VAL A 208 2.39 9.03 -2.37
C VAL A 208 2.04 8.90 -3.84
N ALA A 209 0.85 9.36 -4.27
CA ALA A 209 0.44 9.33 -5.67
C ALA A 209 1.39 10.13 -6.57
N LEU A 210 1.82 11.32 -6.14
CA LEU A 210 2.81 12.10 -6.88
C LEU A 210 4.18 11.40 -6.90
N GLY A 211 4.60 10.80 -5.78
CA GLY A 211 5.84 10.03 -5.69
C GLY A 211 5.87 8.84 -6.65
N THR A 212 4.78 8.08 -6.73
CA THR A 212 4.67 6.92 -7.64
C THR A 212 4.67 7.36 -9.10
N VAL A 213 3.97 8.44 -9.45
CA VAL A 213 4.01 9.01 -10.82
C VAL A 213 5.42 9.44 -11.19
N VAL A 214 6.14 10.13 -10.30
CA VAL A 214 7.52 10.55 -10.55
C VAL A 214 8.45 9.37 -10.80
N VAL A 215 8.34 8.31 -9.99
CA VAL A 215 9.13 7.08 -10.17
C VAL A 215 8.76 6.39 -11.49
N GLY A 216 7.47 6.20 -11.77
CA GLY A 216 7.00 5.57 -13.01
C GLY A 216 7.50 6.31 -14.26
N VAL A 217 7.37 7.64 -14.28
CA VAL A 217 7.87 8.50 -15.36
C VAL A 217 9.40 8.36 -15.49
N ARG A 218 10.14 8.31 -14.39
CA ARG A 218 11.60 8.17 -14.41
C ARG A 218 12.04 6.84 -15.03
N VAL A 219 11.33 5.76 -14.72
CA VAL A 219 11.53 4.43 -15.31
C VAL A 219 11.21 4.45 -16.81
N LEU A 220 10.06 5.01 -17.22
CA LEU A 220 9.64 5.08 -18.63
C LEU A 220 10.62 5.87 -19.51
N ILE A 221 11.25 6.91 -18.96
CA ILE A 221 12.25 7.73 -19.69
C ILE A 221 13.61 7.02 -19.76
N GLY A 222 13.78 5.90 -19.05
CA GLY A 222 15.04 5.16 -18.92
C GLY A 222 16.09 5.92 -18.10
N ARG A 223 15.65 6.81 -17.20
CA ARG A 223 16.55 7.59 -16.34
C ARG A 223 17.02 6.77 -15.13
N ASP A 224 16.12 5.96 -14.58
CA ASP A 224 16.49 4.88 -13.68
C ASP A 224 16.73 3.63 -14.54
N ARG A 225 17.98 3.19 -14.59
CA ARG A 225 18.32 1.91 -15.21
C ARG A 225 17.86 0.83 -14.23
N THR A 226 16.81 0.09 -14.57
CA THR A 226 16.51 -1.19 -13.92
C THR A 226 17.80 -2.01 -13.92
N PHE A 227 18.19 -2.45 -12.73
CA PHE A 227 19.42 -3.18 -12.42
C PHE A 227 19.91 -4.04 -13.60
N ARG A 228 21.00 -3.60 -14.23
CA ARG A 228 21.83 -4.45 -15.08
C ARG A 228 22.77 -5.18 -14.12
N GLU A 229 22.49 -6.46 -13.87
CA GLU A 229 23.54 -7.46 -13.70
C GLU A 229 23.77 -8.14 -15.05
#